data_AF-A0A1Z9XD52-F1
#
_entry.id   AF-A0A1Z9XD52-F1
#
_cell.length_a   1.000
_cell.length_b   1.000
_cell.length_c   1.000
_cell.angle_alpha   90.00
_cell.angle_beta   90.00
_cell.angle_gamma   90.00
#
_symmetry.space_group_name_H-M   'P 1'
#
loop_
_entity.id
_entity.type
_entity.pdbx_description
1 polymer ?
#
loop_
_entity_poly.entity_id
_entity_poly.type
_entity_poly.pdbx_seq_one_letter_code
_entity_poly.pdbx_strand_id
1 'polypeptide(L)'
;MVSLIKSVLKSVELYLKLRNKLAFSEITEKHNKRKHELIEEIEKLRDIGDNESNDSADFLRGQLLTENKQFKHISAVFLESEGGSADSD
;
A
#
# COMPACT_ATOMS: atom_id res chain seq x y z
N MET A 1 -0.39 -40.08 -13.76
CA MET A 1 -1.12 -39.47 -12.61
C MET A 1 -0.27 -38.46 -11.84
N VAL A 2 0.89 -38.84 -11.29
CA VAL A 2 1.75 -37.93 -10.49
C VAL A 2 2.19 -36.66 -11.25
N SER A 3 2.51 -36.77 -12.54
CA SER A 3 2.88 -35.61 -13.37
C SER A 3 1.73 -34.61 -13.57
N LEU A 4 0.50 -35.11 -13.72
CA LEU A 4 -0.71 -34.27 -13.85
C LEU A 4 -0.98 -33.53 -12.54
N ILE A 5 -0.88 -34.23 -11.40
CA ILE A 5 -1.05 -33.63 -10.06
C ILE A 5 -0.02 -32.52 -9.84
N LYS A 6 1.27 -32.74 -10.19
CA LYS A 6 2.32 -31.70 -10.12
C LYS A 6 2.01 -30.49 -11.00
N SER A 7 1.50 -30.71 -12.21
CA SER A 7 1.13 -29.63 -13.11
C SER A 7 -0.01 -28.78 -12.55
N VAL A 8 -1.03 -29.43 -11.98
CA VAL A 8 -2.17 -28.74 -11.36
C VAL A 8 -1.71 -27.94 -10.14
N LEU A 9 -0.91 -28.53 -9.26
CA LEU A 9 -0.34 -27.81 -8.10
C LEU A 9 0.47 -26.58 -8.53
N LYS A 10 1.30 -26.71 -9.56
CA LYS A 10 2.09 -25.59 -10.09
C LYS A 10 1.21 -24.50 -10.69
N SER A 11 0.13 -24.85 -11.39
CA SER A 11 -0.82 -23.86 -11.91
C SER A 11 -1.55 -23.10 -10.79
N VAL A 12 -1.92 -23.80 -9.70
CA VAL A 12 -2.55 -23.17 -8.53
C VAL A 12 -1.56 -22.23 -7.84
N GLU A 13 -0.30 -22.65 -7.67
CA GLU A 13 0.74 -21.81 -7.10
C GLU A 13 0.95 -20.52 -7.92
N LEU A 14 1.06 -20.64 -9.24
CA LEU A 14 1.21 -19.50 -10.16
C LEU A 14 -0.01 -18.57 -10.11
N TYR A 15 -1.22 -19.13 -10.05
CA TYR A 15 -2.46 -18.35 -9.92
C TYR A 15 -2.49 -17.56 -8.60
N LEU A 16 -2.11 -18.19 -7.49
CA LEU A 16 -2.05 -17.52 -6.19
C LEU A 16 -1.00 -16.39 -6.16
N LYS A 17 0.18 -16.63 -6.75
CA LYS A 17 1.22 -15.59 -6.91
C LYS A 17 0.73 -14.42 -7.75
N LEU A 18 0.10 -14.70 -8.89
CA LEU A 18 -0.46 -13.65 -9.75
C LEU A 18 -1.53 -12.84 -9.03
N ARG A 19 -2.44 -13.52 -8.32
CA ARG A 19 -3.49 -12.85 -7.55
C ARG A 19 -2.94 -11.98 -6.43
N ASN A 20 -1.89 -12.45 -5.73
CA ASN A 20 -1.21 -11.66 -4.71
C ASN A 20 -0.60 -10.38 -5.30
N LYS A 21 0.08 -10.48 -6.45
CA LYS A 21 0.64 -9.32 -7.18
C LYS A 21 -0.43 -8.32 -7.60
N LEU A 22 -1.55 -8.80 -8.16
CA LEU A 22 -2.66 -7.95 -8.56
C LEU A 22 -3.27 -7.22 -7.36
N ALA A 23 -3.54 -7.95 -6.28
CA ALA A 23 -4.07 -7.36 -5.05
C ALA A 23 -3.13 -6.28 -4.48
N PHE A 24 -1.81 -6.54 -4.47
CA PHE A 24 -0.83 -5.56 -4.01
C PHE A 24 -0.77 -4.32 -4.91
N SER A 25 -0.87 -4.49 -6.23
CA SER A 25 -0.95 -3.39 -7.19
C SER A 25 -2.17 -2.49 -6.92
N GLU A 26 -3.34 -3.08 -6.72
CA GLU A 26 -4.57 -2.33 -6.40
C GLU A 26 -4.46 -1.57 -5.07
N ILE A 27 -3.86 -2.19 -4.04
CA ILE A 27 -3.62 -1.53 -2.75
C ILE A 27 -2.66 -0.35 -2.93
N THR A 28 -1.61 -0.53 -3.73
CA THR A 28 -0.62 0.53 -4.02
C THR A 28 -1.25 1.70 -4.74
N GLU A 29 -2.11 1.45 -5.73
CA GLU A 29 -2.82 2.51 -6.44
C GLU A 29 -3.75 3.29 -5.49
N LYS A 30 -4.51 2.58 -4.65
CA LYS A 30 -5.40 3.21 -3.66
C LYS A 30 -4.61 4.03 -2.63
N HIS A 31 -3.49 3.50 -2.15
CA HIS A 31 -2.59 4.21 -1.24
C HIS A 31 -2.08 5.51 -1.87
N ASN A 32 -1.56 5.45 -3.09
CA ASN A 32 -1.04 6.62 -3.80
C ASN A 32 -2.12 7.68 -4.02
N LYS A 33 -3.33 7.26 -4.39
CA LYS A 33 -4.48 8.16 -4.54
C LYS A 33 -4.82 8.86 -3.23
N ARG A 34 -5.01 8.11 -2.14
CA ARG A 34 -5.31 8.69 -0.82
C ARG A 34 -4.22 9.62 -0.33
N LYS A 35 -2.96 9.23 -0.50
CA LYS A 35 -1.80 10.04 -0.14
C LYS A 35 -1.82 11.37 -0.89
N HIS A 36 -2.12 11.35 -2.19
CA HIS A 36 -2.21 12.56 -3.00
C HIS A 36 -3.36 13.47 -2.55
N GLU A 37 -4.55 12.90 -2.34
CA GLU A 37 -5.73 13.63 -1.85
C GLU A 37 -5.46 14.31 -0.49
N LEU A 38 -4.86 13.59 0.46
CA LEU A 38 -4.50 14.13 1.77
C LEU A 38 -3.47 15.27 1.66
N ILE A 39 -2.45 15.12 0.81
CA ILE A 39 -1.43 16.16 0.62
C ILE A 39 -2.05 17.42 -0.01
N GLU A 40 -2.88 17.25 -1.04
CA GLU A 40 -3.55 18.36 -1.71
C GLU A 40 -4.45 19.13 -0.75
N GLU A 41 -5.20 18.43 0.11
CA GLU A 41 -6.06 19.06 1.11
C GLU A 41 -5.27 19.77 2.21
N ILE A 42 -4.18 19.17 2.70
CA ILE A 42 -3.25 19.83 3.64
C ILE A 42 -2.67 21.11 3.04
N GLU A 43 -2.31 21.09 1.75
CA GLU A 43 -1.75 22.24 1.05
C GLU A 43 -2.80 23.35 0.88
N LYS A 44 -4.03 23.00 0.50
CA LYS A 44 -5.16 23.96 0.45
C LYS A 44 -5.42 24.62 1.80
N LEU A 45 -5.45 23.84 2.89
CA LEU A 45 -5.67 24.38 4.24
C LEU A 45 -4.53 25.28 4.70
N ARG A 46 -3.28 24.92 4.36
CA ARG A 46 -2.10 25.76 4.62
C ARG A 46 -2.19 27.10 3.90
N ASP A 47 -2.72 27.12 2.68
CA ASP A 47 -2.87 28.34 1.89
C ASP A 47 -3.97 29.27 2.47
N ILE A 48 -4.98 28.72 3.15
CA ILE A 48 -6.00 29.50 3.89
C ILE A 48 -5.37 30.13 5.14
N GLY A 49 -4.68 29.32 5.95
CA GLY A 49 -3.82 29.79 7.04
C GLY A 49 -4.52 30.32 8.30
N ASP A 50 -5.83 30.12 8.46
CA ASP A 50 -6.55 30.41 9.71
C ASP A 50 -6.40 29.29 10.75
N ASN A 51 -6.82 29.55 12.00
CA ASN A 51 -6.67 28.59 13.10
C ASN A 51 -7.41 27.26 12.82
N GLU A 52 -8.62 27.33 12.29
CA GLU A 52 -9.44 26.14 12.02
C GLU A 52 -8.84 25.28 10.89
N SER A 53 -8.30 25.93 9.86
CA SER A 53 -7.58 25.28 8.76
C SER A 53 -6.28 24.65 9.23
N ASN A 54 -5.56 25.29 10.15
CA ASN A 54 -4.35 24.73 10.74
C ASN A 54 -4.65 23.46 11.57
N ASP A 55 -5.68 23.50 12.43
CA ASP A 55 -6.10 22.33 13.22
C ASP A 55 -6.53 21.16 12.32
N SER A 56 -7.29 21.47 11.26
CA SER A 56 -7.71 20.49 10.26
C SER A 56 -6.53 19.91 9.48
N ALA A 57 -5.56 20.75 9.08
CA ALA A 57 -4.35 20.30 8.39
C ALA A 57 -3.51 19.37 9.27
N ASP A 58 -3.40 19.65 10.56
CA ASP A 58 -2.68 18.79 11.50
C ASP A 58 -3.38 17.45 11.73
N PHE A 59 -4.71 17.43 11.76
CA PHE A 59 -5.47 16.17 11.77
C PHE A 59 -5.21 15.34 10.49
N LEU A 60 -5.25 15.97 9.31
CA LEU A 60 -4.98 15.31 8.03
C LEU A 60 -3.53 14.81 7.93
N ARG A 61 -2.55 15.54 8.49
CA ARG A 61 -1.16 15.07 8.61
C ARG A 61 -1.09 13.79 9.45
N GLY A 62 -1.84 13.70 10.54
CA GLY A 62 -1.96 12.49 11.35
C GLY A 62 -2.50 11.29 10.55
N GLN A 63 -3.52 11.52 9.72
CA GLN A 63 -4.05 10.49 8.81
C GLN A 63 -3.02 10.06 7.75
N LEU A 64 -2.32 11.01 7.14
CA LEU A 64 -1.25 10.74 6.17
C LEU A 64 -0.13 9.88 6.77
N LEU A 65 0.29 10.17 8.00
CA LEU A 65 1.27 9.37 8.72
C LEU A 65 0.77 7.94 8.97
N THR A 66 -0.50 7.80 9.34
CA THR A 66 -1.13 6.50 9.59
C THR A 66 -1.22 5.67 8.31
N GLU A 67 -1.69 6.26 7.22
CA GLU A 67 -1.79 5.63 5.89
C GLU A 67 -0.41 5.16 5.40
N ASN A 68 0.63 6.01 5.53
CA ASN A 68 2.01 5.63 5.20
C ASN A 68 2.52 4.46 6.06
N LYS A 69 2.22 4.44 7.36
CA LYS A 69 2.63 3.35 8.28
C LYS A 69 1.94 2.04 7.92
N GLN A 70 0.65 2.07 7.64
CA GLN A 70 -0.12 0.89 7.21
C GLN A 70 0.39 0.35 5.88
N PHE A 71 0.61 1.23 4.91
CA PHE A 71 1.15 0.83 3.61
C PHE A 71 2.56 0.24 3.73
N LYS A 72 3.43 0.83 4.54
CA LYS A 72 4.76 0.26 4.83
C LYS A 72 4.66 -1.17 5.35
N HIS A 73 3.77 -1.44 6.30
CA HIS A 73 3.54 -2.79 6.81
C HIS A 73 3.05 -3.75 5.72
N ILE A 74 2.06 -3.35 4.92
CA ILE A 74 1.54 -4.18 3.82
C ILE A 74 2.64 -4.48 2.79
N SER A 75 3.45 -3.48 2.44
CA SER A 75 4.56 -3.64 1.49
C SER A 75 5.63 -4.60 2.00
N ALA A 76 5.97 -4.53 3.30
CA ALA A 76 6.93 -5.44 3.90
C ALA A 76 6.45 -6.89 3.85
N VAL A 77 5.19 -7.14 4.24
CA VAL A 77 4.58 -8.48 4.18
C VAL A 77 4.53 -9.00 2.74
N PHE A 78 4.21 -8.15 1.76
CA PHE A 78 4.20 -8.55 0.36
C PHE A 78 5.60 -8.93 -0.14
N LEU A 79 6.63 -8.12 0.16
CA LEU A 79 8.02 -8.41 -0.22
C LEU A 79 8.53 -9.71 0.41
N GLU A 80 8.23 -9.93 1.69
CA GLU A 80 8.55 -11.18 2.38
C GLU A 80 7.88 -12.39 1.69
N SER A 81 6.62 -12.24 1.26
CA SER A 81 5.88 -13.30 0.56
C SER A 81 6.42 -13.63 -0.84
N GLU A 82 7.10 -12.68 -1.50
CA GLU A 82 7.77 -12.89 -2.79
C GLU A 82 9.19 -13.46 -2.64
N GLY A 83 9.67 -13.69 -1.40
CA GLY A 83 11.03 -14.13 -1.13
C GLY A 83 12.07 -13.00 -1.19
N GLY A 84 11.63 -11.74 -1.18
CA GLY A 84 12.49 -10.58 -1.03
C GLY A 84 12.81 -10.39 0.45
N SER A 85 14.05 -10.66 0.85
CA SER A 85 14.57 -10.23 2.14
C SER A 85 14.46 -8.71 2.22
N ALA A 86 13.82 -8.19 3.27
CA ALA A 86 13.78 -6.75 3.58
C ALA A 86 15.13 -6.22 4.10
N ASP A 87 16.24 -6.80 3.61
CA ASP A 87 17.61 -6.34 3.82
C ASP A 87 18.12 -5.81 2.47
N SER A 88 18.07 -4.51 2.31
CA SER A 88 18.81 -3.77 1.30
C SER A 88 19.07 -2.38 1.87
N ASP A 89 20.23 -2.24 2.53
CA ASP A 89 20.98 -1.05 2.99
C ASP A 89 20.21 0.25 3.32
#